data_AF-A0A7V9LDE2-F1
#
_entry.id   AF-A0A7V9LDE2-F1
#
_cell.length_a   1.000
_cell.length_b   1.000
_cell.length_c   1.000
_cell.angle_alpha   90.00
_cell.angle_beta   90.00
_cell.angle_gamma   90.00
#
_symmetry.space_group_name_H-M   'P 1'
#
loop_
_entity.id
_entity.type
_entity.pdbx_description
1 polymer ?
#
loop_
_entity_poly.entity_id
_entity_poly.type
_entity_poly.pdbx_seq_one_letter_code
_entity_poly.pdbx_strand_id
1 'polypeptide(L)'
;MLIDHCLMWWRFVLVSVALAFGCTKPNPLSCADGTCTDPTLPFCDVNGEVEGQAGTCIAVACEPGTFQACRGDLAITCNIAGSDFDLLQCARGCDDALGGCNACTAHAQCPSRICKPDGACAAENEITYAEAAGASVSDCTVDSPCTLERALELPAPSAGQFILVGAGVHQSARPYLITGRRTIVGVDAVQTVVKGLVAGSVVLIEAGATVSLEQVQITGGIFDGTIGDGKGVECPLMPLGPRVLRVVDAAISDNEEHGLFANGCTVDLLRSRFERNGFAGAEINIGNVIVDRCSFSSNGQAGLHVAPSSDVTVTNSLMYRNATGAFLFPGTNSTIFDFNTIVDNGVGLDCASAQPANNLIARNDTNTTGTAGGPACTHPGSLITADIAPIKFKSPDVEPFDYHLSAGSTAIDAALDSSLDHDFDGEPRPSAASRDIGADEAH
;
A
#
# COMPACT_ATOMS: atom_id res chain seq x y z
N MET A 1 33.58 -81.04 50.98
CA MET A 1 33.26 -80.10 52.08
C MET A 1 32.96 -78.77 51.40
N LEU A 2 31.69 -78.59 51.00
CA LEU A 2 31.19 -77.50 50.16
C LEU A 2 30.48 -76.50 51.09
N ILE A 3 31.11 -75.35 51.32
CA ILE A 3 30.58 -74.22 52.09
C ILE A 3 30.86 -72.96 51.26
N ASP A 4 29.93 -72.01 51.35
CA ASP A 4 30.01 -70.60 50.92
C ASP A 4 29.98 -70.32 49.42
N HIS A 5 28.82 -69.86 48.90
CA HIS A 5 28.72 -68.86 47.81
C HIS A 5 27.28 -68.38 47.50
N CYS A 6 26.28 -68.53 48.39
CA CYS A 6 24.88 -68.22 48.04
C CYS A 6 24.25 -66.99 48.74
N LEU A 7 24.99 -66.26 49.56
CA LEU A 7 24.41 -65.22 50.44
C LEU A 7 24.77 -63.76 50.09
N MET A 8 25.44 -63.51 48.95
CA MET A 8 25.85 -62.16 48.56
C MET A 8 25.17 -61.59 47.30
N TRP A 9 24.30 -62.35 46.63
CA TRP A 9 23.60 -61.84 45.44
C TRP A 9 22.20 -61.25 45.73
N TRP A 10 21.57 -61.66 46.83
CA TRP A 10 20.18 -61.23 47.11
C TRP A 10 20.05 -59.86 47.79
N ARG A 11 21.14 -59.32 48.35
CA ARG A 11 21.16 -57.97 48.94
C ARG A 11 21.30 -56.84 47.91
N PHE A 12 21.72 -57.15 46.67
CA PHE A 12 21.75 -56.16 45.58
C PHE A 12 20.43 -56.06 44.81
N VAL A 13 19.54 -57.06 44.90
CA VAL A 13 18.25 -57.05 44.18
C VAL A 13 17.15 -56.31 44.96
N LEU A 14 17.21 -56.28 46.30
CA LEU A 14 16.21 -55.58 47.13
C LEU A 14 16.48 -54.07 47.30
N VAL A 15 17.71 -53.58 47.04
CA VAL A 15 18.01 -52.14 47.06
C VAL A 15 17.61 -51.45 45.74
N SER A 16 17.48 -52.20 44.63
CA SER A 16 17.10 -51.67 43.32
C SER A 16 15.58 -51.52 43.11
N VAL A 17 14.73 -52.20 43.90
CA VAL A 17 13.27 -52.17 43.74
C VAL A 17 12.60 -51.07 44.58
N ALA A 18 13.29 -50.51 45.59
CA ALA A 18 12.74 -49.43 46.43
C ALA A 18 12.92 -48.02 45.83
N LEU A 19 13.65 -47.86 44.72
CA LEU A 19 13.88 -46.57 44.06
C LEU A 19 12.88 -46.23 42.93
N ALA A 20 11.98 -47.16 42.56
CA ALA A 20 11.02 -46.95 41.47
C ALA A 20 9.70 -46.27 41.91
N PHE A 21 9.52 -45.96 43.19
CA PHE A 21 8.36 -45.23 43.73
C PHE A 21 8.68 -43.78 44.13
N GLY A 22 9.82 -43.24 43.68
CA GLY A 22 10.26 -41.88 44.00
C GLY A 22 9.57 -40.81 43.15
N CYS A 23 8.79 -39.96 43.81
CA CYS A 23 8.21 -38.69 43.35
C CYS A 23 7.13 -38.77 42.24
N THR A 24 5.87 -38.95 42.64
CA THR A 24 4.70 -38.78 41.76
C THR A 24 4.24 -37.33 41.60
N LYS A 25 4.88 -36.35 42.27
CA LYS A 25 4.59 -34.94 42.07
C LYS A 25 5.45 -34.41 40.92
N PRO A 26 4.85 -33.98 39.79
CA PRO A 26 5.58 -33.28 38.74
C PRO A 26 6.37 -32.12 39.34
N ASN A 27 7.61 -31.93 38.88
CA ASN A 27 8.39 -30.77 39.27
C ASN A 27 7.67 -29.51 38.76
N PRO A 28 7.21 -28.59 39.63
CA PRO A 28 6.46 -27.41 39.20
C PRO A 28 7.27 -26.47 38.30
N LEU A 29 8.61 -26.60 38.31
CA LEU A 29 9.50 -25.87 37.41
C LEU A 29 9.66 -26.52 36.04
N SER A 30 9.25 -27.77 35.86
CA SER A 30 9.47 -28.50 34.61
C SER A 30 8.27 -28.32 33.70
N CYS A 31 8.50 -27.82 32.50
CA CYS A 31 7.49 -27.79 31.43
C CYS A 31 7.84 -28.74 30.28
N ALA A 32 8.39 -29.91 30.61
CA ALA A 32 8.68 -30.96 29.63
C ALA A 32 7.43 -31.42 28.84
N ASP A 33 6.22 -31.15 29.33
CA ASP A 33 4.96 -31.39 28.63
C ASP A 33 4.45 -30.16 27.84
N GLY A 34 5.22 -29.07 27.82
CA GLY A 34 4.91 -27.81 27.16
C GLY A 34 3.99 -26.88 27.95
N THR A 35 3.63 -27.21 29.20
CA THR A 35 2.69 -26.42 29.99
C THR A 35 3.25 -26.04 31.36
N CYS A 36 2.85 -24.87 31.85
CA CYS A 36 3.15 -24.42 33.20
C CYS A 36 1.87 -24.32 34.01
N THR A 37 1.84 -24.98 35.16
CA THR A 37 0.65 -25.05 36.03
C THR A 37 0.74 -24.11 37.23
N ASP A 38 1.93 -23.59 37.53
CA ASP A 38 2.15 -22.62 38.60
C ASP A 38 1.85 -21.20 38.07
N PRO A 39 0.86 -20.49 38.63
CA PRO A 39 0.52 -19.14 38.17
C PRO A 39 1.64 -18.12 38.43
N THR A 40 2.63 -18.44 39.26
CA THR A 40 3.81 -17.58 39.49
C THR A 40 4.89 -17.78 38.42
N LEU A 41 4.79 -18.84 37.61
CA LEU A 41 5.70 -19.19 36.54
C LEU A 41 4.92 -19.53 35.26
N PRO A 42 4.17 -18.58 34.69
CA PRO A 42 3.12 -18.89 33.71
C PRO A 42 3.66 -19.35 32.35
N PHE A 43 4.91 -19.06 32.03
CA PHE A 43 5.48 -19.34 30.71
C PHE A 43 6.49 -20.49 30.71
N CYS A 44 6.38 -21.38 29.71
CA CYS A 44 7.34 -22.45 29.48
C CYS A 44 8.43 -22.01 28.49
N ASP A 45 9.66 -21.85 28.98
CA ASP A 45 10.82 -21.63 28.13
C ASP A 45 11.38 -22.96 27.62
N VAL A 46 10.75 -23.49 26.57
CA VAL A 46 11.06 -24.82 26.02
C VAL A 46 12.53 -24.96 25.63
N ASN A 47 13.12 -23.92 25.03
CA ASN A 47 14.47 -23.98 24.45
C ASN A 47 15.48 -23.08 25.18
N GLY A 48 15.06 -22.29 26.18
CA GLY A 48 15.94 -21.34 26.88
C GLY A 48 16.18 -20.05 26.09
N GLU A 49 15.19 -19.61 25.30
CA GLU A 49 15.30 -18.46 24.39
C GLU A 49 15.03 -17.13 25.10
N VAL A 50 14.26 -17.14 26.19
CA VAL A 50 13.86 -15.91 26.90
C VAL A 50 14.73 -15.72 28.14
N GLU A 51 14.66 -16.67 29.06
CA GLU A 51 15.42 -16.63 30.30
C GLU A 51 15.46 -18.02 30.96
N GLY A 52 16.60 -18.41 31.53
CA GLY A 52 16.70 -19.62 32.36
C GLY A 52 17.16 -20.88 31.61
N GLN A 53 16.83 -22.04 32.18
CA GLN A 53 17.21 -23.34 31.64
C GLN A 53 16.11 -23.85 30.71
N ALA A 54 16.48 -24.33 29.51
CA ALA A 54 15.55 -24.96 28.59
C ALA A 54 14.66 -26.02 29.28
N GLY A 55 13.36 -26.00 28.97
CA GLY A 55 12.36 -26.89 29.54
C GLY A 55 11.88 -26.49 30.94
N THR A 56 12.08 -25.24 31.34
CA THR A 56 11.61 -24.74 32.65
C THR A 56 10.52 -23.68 32.56
N CYS A 57 9.64 -23.67 33.56
CA CYS A 57 8.66 -22.62 33.77
C CYS A 57 9.33 -21.40 34.41
N ILE A 58 9.07 -20.21 33.86
CA ILE A 58 9.69 -18.96 34.30
C ILE A 58 8.66 -17.93 34.76
N ALA A 59 9.07 -17.12 35.73
CA ALA A 59 8.31 -15.94 36.13
C ALA A 59 8.48 -14.88 35.05
N VAL A 60 7.39 -14.25 34.65
CA VAL A 60 7.42 -13.20 33.63
C VAL A 60 7.09 -11.87 34.27
N ALA A 61 7.98 -10.90 34.08
CA ALA A 61 7.78 -9.50 34.42
C ALA A 61 8.43 -8.65 33.32
N CYS A 62 7.62 -8.19 32.37
CA CYS A 62 8.08 -7.48 31.18
C CYS A 62 7.21 -6.25 30.89
N GLU A 63 7.69 -5.34 30.05
CA GLU A 63 6.89 -4.20 29.60
C GLU A 63 5.86 -4.68 28.56
N PRO A 64 4.55 -4.41 28.76
CA PRO A 64 3.50 -4.87 27.85
C PRO A 64 3.77 -4.58 26.37
N GLY A 65 3.60 -5.60 25.52
CA GLY A 65 3.81 -5.51 24.08
C GLY A 65 5.26 -5.58 23.62
N THR A 66 6.24 -5.66 24.52
CA THR A 66 7.66 -5.76 24.13
C THR A 66 8.00 -7.13 23.58
N PHE A 67 8.70 -7.16 22.45
CA PHE A 67 9.30 -8.38 21.90
C PHE A 67 10.43 -8.88 22.81
N GLN A 68 10.53 -10.20 22.97
CA GLN A 68 11.59 -10.84 23.73
C GLN A 68 12.54 -11.66 22.87
N ALA A 69 12.00 -12.63 22.12
CA ALA A 69 12.79 -13.55 21.32
C ALA A 69 11.93 -14.23 20.25
N CYS A 70 12.58 -14.79 19.24
CA CYS A 70 11.98 -15.67 18.25
C CYS A 70 12.12 -17.14 18.65
N ARG A 71 11.02 -17.89 18.50
CA ARG A 71 10.97 -19.35 18.62
C ARG A 71 10.51 -19.95 17.29
N GLY A 72 11.47 -20.17 16.40
CA GLY A 72 11.16 -20.52 15.01
C GLY A 72 10.37 -19.39 14.33
N ASP A 73 9.16 -19.68 13.87
CA ASP A 73 8.27 -18.68 13.25
C ASP A 73 7.33 -17.99 14.26
N LEU A 74 7.55 -18.17 15.57
CA LEU A 74 6.78 -17.51 16.62
C LEU A 74 7.58 -16.33 17.20
N ALA A 75 6.96 -15.16 17.28
CA ALA A 75 7.45 -14.07 18.10
C ALA A 75 6.93 -14.21 19.53
N ILE A 76 7.85 -14.22 20.50
CA ILE A 76 7.51 -14.18 21.92
C ILE A 76 7.40 -12.72 22.32
N THR A 77 6.19 -12.28 22.68
CA THR A 77 5.90 -10.89 23.04
C THR A 77 5.29 -10.81 24.42
N CYS A 78 5.67 -9.81 25.19
CA CYS A 78 5.09 -9.56 26.51
C CYS A 78 3.59 -9.28 26.37
N ASN A 79 2.76 -10.00 27.11
CA ASN A 79 1.33 -9.80 27.06
C ASN A 79 0.92 -8.43 27.61
N ILE A 80 -0.32 -8.03 27.39
CA ILE A 80 -0.81 -6.71 27.83
C ILE A 80 -0.75 -6.48 29.35
N ALA A 81 -0.72 -7.56 30.15
CA ALA A 81 -0.65 -7.50 31.61
C ALA A 81 0.79 -7.38 32.14
N GLY A 82 1.80 -7.59 31.29
CA GLY A 82 3.21 -7.60 31.70
C GLY A 82 3.62 -8.84 32.51
N SER A 83 2.77 -9.87 32.56
CA SER A 83 2.90 -11.00 33.51
C SER A 83 2.99 -12.36 32.83
N ASP A 84 2.98 -12.41 31.50
CA ASP A 84 3.14 -13.62 30.70
C ASP A 84 3.62 -13.24 29.29
N PHE A 85 3.91 -14.23 28.45
CA PHE A 85 4.20 -14.02 27.05
C PHE A 85 3.12 -14.58 26.12
N ASP A 86 2.74 -13.78 25.13
CA ASP A 86 1.95 -14.21 23.99
C ASP A 86 2.88 -14.75 22.90
N LEU A 87 2.52 -15.91 22.33
CA LEU A 87 3.19 -16.49 21.17
C LEU A 87 2.45 -16.08 19.90
N LEU A 88 3.04 -15.18 19.13
CA LEU A 88 2.47 -14.68 17.88
C LEU A 88 3.05 -15.44 16.69
N GLN A 89 2.21 -16.14 15.94
CA GLN A 89 2.62 -16.79 14.69
C GLN A 89 2.94 -15.76 13.62
N CYS A 90 4.21 -15.68 13.24
CA CYS A 90 4.68 -14.84 12.16
C CYS A 90 4.48 -15.56 10.82
N ALA A 91 3.60 -15.02 9.98
CA ALA A 91 3.33 -15.59 8.65
C ALA A 91 4.56 -15.61 7.72
N ARG A 92 5.58 -14.79 8.01
CA ARG A 92 6.82 -14.65 7.24
C ARG A 92 8.07 -14.98 8.06
N GLY A 93 7.91 -15.71 9.15
CA GLY A 93 8.96 -16.00 10.11
C GLY A 93 9.25 -14.83 11.05
N CYS A 94 9.98 -15.14 12.11
CA CYS A 94 10.40 -14.21 13.15
C CYS A 94 11.90 -13.92 12.99
N ASP A 95 12.31 -12.66 13.20
CA ASP A 95 13.71 -12.23 13.19
C ASP A 95 14.03 -11.40 14.45
N ASP A 96 14.94 -11.92 15.28
CA ASP A 96 15.41 -11.26 16.50
C ASP A 96 16.06 -9.90 16.20
N ALA A 97 16.71 -9.75 15.04
CA ALA A 97 17.36 -8.50 14.66
C ALA A 97 16.36 -7.39 14.30
N LEU A 98 15.16 -7.77 13.85
CA LEU A 98 14.05 -6.84 13.58
C LEU A 98 13.14 -6.66 14.79
N GLY A 99 13.38 -7.41 15.87
CA GLY A 99 12.58 -7.34 17.08
C GLY A 99 11.18 -7.93 16.91
N GLY A 100 11.01 -8.98 16.09
CA GLY A 100 9.73 -9.68 15.98
C GLY A 100 9.42 -10.26 14.61
N CYS A 101 8.14 -10.30 14.25
CA CYS A 101 7.69 -10.85 12.98
C CYS A 101 8.19 -10.02 11.78
N ASN A 102 8.64 -10.70 10.73
CA ASN A 102 9.05 -10.06 9.48
C ASN A 102 7.89 -9.32 8.80
N ALA A 103 7.89 -7.99 8.91
CA ALA A 103 6.89 -7.13 8.29
C ALA A 103 6.86 -7.31 6.77
N CYS A 104 5.69 -7.56 6.20
CA CYS A 104 5.48 -7.50 4.76
C CYS A 104 5.52 -6.03 4.28
N THR A 105 5.99 -5.86 3.06
CA THR A 105 6.00 -4.61 2.30
C THR A 105 5.16 -4.70 1.02
N ALA A 106 4.77 -5.91 0.62
CA ALA A 106 3.94 -6.16 -0.55
C ALA A 106 2.96 -7.30 -0.30
N HIS A 107 1.76 -7.20 -0.91
CA HIS A 107 0.70 -8.21 -0.80
C HIS A 107 1.16 -9.63 -1.17
N ALA A 108 1.97 -9.78 -2.22
CA ALA A 108 2.48 -11.06 -2.70
C ALA A 108 3.38 -11.80 -1.69
N GLN A 109 3.89 -11.12 -0.66
CA GLN A 109 4.72 -11.74 0.37
C GLN A 109 3.89 -12.48 1.44
N CYS A 110 2.57 -12.26 1.47
CA CYS A 110 1.68 -12.88 2.43
C CYS A 110 1.01 -14.13 1.84
N PRO A 111 0.87 -15.23 2.60
CA PRO A 111 0.09 -16.40 2.17
C PRO A 111 -1.35 -16.04 1.78
N SER A 112 -1.96 -15.10 2.50
CA SER A 112 -3.30 -14.57 2.23
C SER A 112 -3.36 -13.59 1.06
N ARG A 113 -2.21 -13.25 0.47
CA ARG A 113 -2.01 -12.22 -0.55
C ARG A 113 -2.45 -10.82 -0.12
N ILE A 114 -2.48 -10.54 1.18
CA ILE A 114 -2.77 -9.20 1.69
C ILE A 114 -1.78 -8.85 2.80
N CYS A 115 -0.91 -7.88 2.50
CA CYS A 115 -0.14 -7.15 3.49
C CYS A 115 -0.96 -5.98 4.03
N LYS A 116 -1.14 -5.91 5.35
CA LYS A 116 -1.82 -4.80 6.03
C LYS A 116 -0.89 -3.58 6.14
N PRO A 117 -1.42 -2.38 6.40
CA PRO A 117 -0.61 -1.18 6.60
C PRO A 117 0.38 -1.25 7.78
N ASP A 118 0.16 -2.13 8.76
CA ASP A 118 1.06 -2.35 9.90
C ASP A 118 2.18 -3.37 9.59
N GLY A 119 2.24 -3.88 8.34
CA GLY A 119 3.22 -4.88 7.92
C GLY A 119 2.84 -6.32 8.32
N ALA A 120 1.70 -6.56 8.95
CA ALA A 120 1.22 -7.92 9.19
C ALA A 120 0.48 -8.49 7.96
N CYS A 121 0.47 -9.81 7.81
CA CYS A 121 -0.39 -10.46 6.83
C CYS A 121 -1.83 -10.53 7.35
N ALA A 122 -2.81 -10.29 6.48
CA ALA A 122 -4.22 -10.45 6.85
C ALA A 122 -4.57 -11.91 7.11
N ALA A 123 -5.35 -12.13 8.16
CA ALA A 123 -5.92 -13.44 8.46
C ALA A 123 -7.06 -13.73 7.49
N GLU A 124 -7.27 -15.00 7.15
CA GLU A 124 -8.25 -15.41 6.14
C GLU A 124 -9.68 -14.94 6.47
N ASN A 125 -10.06 -14.92 7.75
CA ASN A 125 -11.37 -14.45 8.20
C ASN A 125 -11.55 -12.92 8.14
N GLU A 126 -10.50 -12.15 7.83
CA GLU A 126 -10.57 -10.71 7.56
C GLU A 126 -10.80 -10.42 6.06
N ILE A 127 -10.74 -11.46 5.21
CA ILE A 127 -10.72 -11.34 3.75
C ILE A 127 -11.99 -11.91 3.14
N THR A 128 -12.55 -11.15 2.21
CA THR A 128 -13.64 -11.58 1.32
C THR A 128 -13.06 -11.84 -0.06
N TYR A 129 -13.28 -13.04 -0.57
CA TYR A 129 -12.70 -13.50 -1.84
C TYR A 129 -13.70 -13.31 -2.99
N ALA A 130 -13.30 -12.51 -3.97
CA ALA A 130 -14.08 -12.22 -5.16
C ALA A 130 -13.36 -12.74 -6.42
N GLU A 131 -14.07 -13.46 -7.27
CA GLU A 131 -13.59 -13.98 -8.56
C GLU A 131 -14.54 -13.56 -9.69
N ALA A 132 -14.01 -13.40 -10.90
CA ALA A 132 -14.81 -12.95 -12.05
C ALA A 132 -15.94 -13.94 -12.38
N ALA A 133 -15.71 -15.24 -12.14
CA ALA A 133 -16.69 -16.32 -12.28
C ALA A 133 -17.27 -16.79 -10.92
N GLY A 134 -17.07 -16.02 -9.84
CA GLY A 134 -17.58 -16.34 -8.51
C GLY A 134 -19.11 -16.34 -8.48
N ALA A 135 -19.69 -17.03 -7.49
CA ALA A 135 -21.14 -17.13 -7.37
C ALA A 135 -21.74 -15.90 -6.66
N SER A 136 -22.82 -15.34 -7.20
CA SER A 136 -23.50 -14.17 -6.62
C SER A 136 -24.20 -14.42 -5.28
N VAL A 137 -24.31 -15.69 -4.86
CA VAL A 137 -24.96 -16.10 -3.61
C VAL A 137 -23.99 -16.78 -2.63
N SER A 138 -22.69 -16.78 -2.92
CA SER A 138 -21.68 -17.35 -2.03
C SER A 138 -21.42 -16.46 -0.81
N ASP A 139 -20.85 -17.06 0.23
CA ASP A 139 -20.32 -16.42 1.43
C ASP A 139 -18.92 -15.80 1.22
N CYS A 140 -18.38 -15.88 -0.02
CA CYS A 140 -17.13 -15.23 -0.43
C CYS A 140 -15.88 -15.72 0.32
N THR A 141 -15.79 -17.02 0.58
CA THR A 141 -14.64 -17.67 1.22
C THR A 141 -13.60 -18.09 0.17
N VAL A 142 -12.40 -18.49 0.60
CA VAL A 142 -11.35 -18.94 -0.32
C VAL A 142 -11.79 -20.14 -1.19
N ASP A 143 -12.52 -21.09 -0.59
CA ASP A 143 -13.01 -22.31 -1.27
C ASP A 143 -14.30 -22.05 -2.06
N SER A 144 -14.96 -20.91 -1.83
CA SER A 144 -16.20 -20.53 -2.50
C SER A 144 -16.22 -19.02 -2.77
N PRO A 145 -15.40 -18.54 -3.71
CA PRO A 145 -15.35 -17.11 -4.02
C PRO A 145 -16.68 -16.64 -4.64
N CYS A 146 -17.03 -15.39 -4.37
CA CYS A 146 -18.25 -14.76 -4.90
C CYS A 146 -17.91 -13.76 -6.02
N THR A 147 -18.93 -13.12 -6.61
CA THR A 147 -18.67 -11.97 -7.49
C THR A 147 -18.21 -10.75 -6.69
N LEU A 148 -17.46 -9.84 -7.31
CA LEU A 148 -17.10 -8.56 -6.66
C LEU A 148 -18.34 -7.77 -6.18
N GLU A 149 -19.41 -7.80 -6.97
CA GLU A 149 -20.68 -7.19 -6.60
C GLU A 149 -21.25 -7.78 -5.31
N ARG A 150 -21.25 -9.11 -5.17
CA ARG A 150 -21.69 -9.78 -3.94
C ARG A 150 -20.78 -9.44 -2.76
N ALA A 151 -19.46 -9.40 -2.95
CA ALA A 151 -18.51 -9.01 -1.91
C ALA A 151 -18.79 -7.60 -1.36
N LEU A 152 -19.19 -6.67 -2.24
CA LEU A 152 -19.55 -5.29 -1.89
C LEU A 152 -20.91 -5.17 -1.19
N GLU A 153 -21.83 -6.11 -1.41
CA GLU A 153 -23.12 -6.16 -0.71
C GLU A 153 -23.02 -6.69 0.72
N LEU A 154 -21.97 -7.45 1.05
CA LEU A 154 -21.76 -7.93 2.42
C LEU A 154 -21.54 -6.74 3.38
N PRO A 155 -22.10 -6.76 4.60
CA PRO A 155 -21.87 -5.70 5.58
C PRO A 155 -20.37 -5.56 5.92
N ALA A 156 -19.81 -4.37 5.72
CA ALA A 156 -18.43 -4.10 6.11
C ALA A 156 -18.31 -4.08 7.66
N PRO A 157 -17.35 -4.80 8.26
CA PRO A 157 -17.07 -4.69 9.70
C PRO A 157 -16.61 -3.27 10.05
N SER A 158 -16.84 -2.84 11.30
CA SER A 158 -16.40 -1.52 11.77
C SER A 158 -14.88 -1.34 11.74
N ALA A 159 -14.12 -2.43 11.89
CA ALA A 159 -12.67 -2.45 11.76
C ALA A 159 -12.19 -2.23 10.30
N GLY A 160 -13.06 -2.49 9.32
CA GLY A 160 -12.73 -2.53 7.90
C GLY A 160 -12.86 -3.94 7.33
N GLN A 161 -12.93 -4.04 6.00
CA GLN A 161 -12.96 -5.30 5.25
C GLN A 161 -11.89 -5.29 4.17
N PHE A 162 -11.16 -6.40 4.04
CA PHE A 162 -10.35 -6.65 2.86
C PHE A 162 -11.15 -7.43 1.83
N ILE A 163 -11.09 -7.02 0.57
CA ILE A 163 -11.66 -7.77 -0.55
C ILE A 163 -10.51 -8.12 -1.49
N LEU A 164 -10.16 -9.41 -1.55
CA LEU A 164 -9.19 -9.91 -2.52
C LEU A 164 -9.92 -10.22 -3.81
N VAL A 165 -9.54 -9.55 -4.89
CA VAL A 165 -10.15 -9.66 -6.21
C VAL A 165 -9.22 -10.45 -7.11
N GLY A 166 -9.63 -11.68 -7.44
CA GLY A 166 -8.89 -12.58 -8.31
C GLY A 166 -8.71 -12.05 -9.73
N ALA A 167 -7.88 -12.74 -10.50
CA ALA A 167 -7.58 -12.36 -11.87
C ALA A 167 -8.83 -12.49 -12.77
N GLY A 168 -8.89 -11.68 -13.82
CA GLY A 168 -9.97 -11.66 -14.80
C GLY A 168 -10.68 -10.32 -14.87
N VAL A 169 -11.73 -10.28 -15.71
CA VAL A 169 -12.56 -9.09 -15.92
C VAL A 169 -13.82 -9.20 -15.06
N HIS A 170 -13.84 -8.40 -13.99
CA HIS A 170 -14.97 -8.21 -13.10
C HIS A 170 -15.85 -7.11 -13.68
N GLN A 171 -16.99 -7.51 -14.23
CA GLN A 171 -17.86 -6.62 -14.98
C GLN A 171 -19.23 -6.55 -14.33
N SER A 172 -19.83 -5.35 -14.32
CA SER A 172 -21.14 -5.10 -13.72
C SER A 172 -22.02 -4.26 -14.64
N ALA A 173 -23.32 -4.58 -14.63
CA ALA A 173 -24.35 -3.82 -15.33
C ALA A 173 -24.82 -2.58 -14.53
N ARG A 174 -24.17 -2.28 -13.40
CA ARG A 174 -24.35 -1.08 -12.57
C ARG A 174 -23.02 -0.64 -11.98
N PRO A 175 -22.86 0.63 -11.59
CA PRO A 175 -21.68 1.08 -10.85
C PRO A 175 -21.44 0.22 -9.60
N TYR A 176 -20.18 -0.07 -9.29
CA TYR A 176 -19.79 -0.71 -8.04
C TYR A 176 -19.90 0.32 -6.90
N LEU A 177 -20.96 0.21 -6.10
CA LEU A 177 -21.21 1.09 -4.96
C LEU A 177 -20.37 0.63 -3.76
N ILE A 178 -19.43 1.46 -3.30
CA ILE A 178 -18.55 1.13 -2.18
C ILE A 178 -18.96 1.94 -0.94
N THR A 179 -19.31 1.21 0.11
CA THR A 179 -19.71 1.76 1.43
C THR A 179 -18.80 1.27 2.55
N GLY A 180 -18.77 2.00 3.66
CA GLY A 180 -18.01 1.63 4.85
C GLY A 180 -16.50 1.75 4.66
N ARG A 181 -15.73 1.03 5.49
CA ARG A 181 -14.26 0.97 5.39
C ARG A 181 -13.85 -0.27 4.62
N ARG A 182 -13.29 -0.12 3.43
CA ARG A 182 -12.90 -1.24 2.56
C ARG A 182 -11.54 -1.03 1.90
N THR A 183 -10.78 -2.11 1.80
CA THR A 183 -9.57 -2.19 0.99
C THR A 183 -9.78 -3.27 -0.07
N ILE A 184 -9.83 -2.86 -1.34
CA ILE A 184 -10.02 -3.74 -2.49
C ILE A 184 -8.64 -3.96 -3.10
N VAL A 185 -8.17 -5.20 -3.06
CA VAL A 185 -6.83 -5.59 -3.51
C VAL A 185 -6.97 -6.54 -4.70
N GLY A 186 -6.48 -6.17 -5.87
CA GLY A 186 -6.33 -7.12 -6.97
C GLY A 186 -5.14 -8.03 -6.74
N VAL A 187 -5.17 -9.24 -7.29
CA VAL A 187 -4.01 -10.15 -7.22
C VAL A 187 -2.81 -9.62 -8.04
N ASP A 188 -3.07 -8.76 -9.02
CA ASP A 188 -2.13 -7.98 -9.83
C ASP A 188 -2.94 -6.95 -10.64
N ALA A 189 -2.50 -5.69 -10.72
CA ALA A 189 -3.19 -4.64 -11.48
C ALA A 189 -3.37 -4.97 -12.96
N VAL A 190 -2.45 -5.71 -13.58
CA VAL A 190 -2.54 -6.11 -14.99
C VAL A 190 -3.55 -7.24 -15.19
N GLN A 191 -3.79 -8.05 -14.15
CA GLN A 191 -4.63 -9.24 -14.26
C GLN A 191 -6.03 -9.03 -13.70
N THR A 192 -6.21 -8.08 -12.78
CA THR A 192 -7.50 -7.79 -12.14
C THR A 192 -8.12 -6.53 -12.73
N VAL A 193 -9.06 -6.72 -13.66
CA VAL A 193 -9.76 -5.61 -14.34
C VAL A 193 -11.17 -5.46 -13.78
N VAL A 194 -11.50 -4.29 -13.27
CA VAL A 194 -12.85 -3.87 -12.87
C VAL A 194 -13.43 -2.99 -13.98
N LYS A 195 -14.54 -3.44 -14.59
CA LYS A 195 -15.06 -2.86 -15.82
C LYS A 195 -16.55 -2.50 -15.75
N GLY A 196 -16.89 -1.30 -16.20
CA GLY A 196 -18.27 -0.87 -16.44
C GLY A 196 -18.84 -1.45 -17.74
N LEU A 197 -20.13 -1.84 -17.74
CA LEU A 197 -20.85 -2.30 -18.94
C LEU A 197 -21.97 -1.37 -19.39
N VAL A 198 -22.30 -0.38 -18.57
CA VAL A 198 -23.40 0.55 -18.81
C VAL A 198 -22.89 1.98 -18.67
N ALA A 199 -23.69 2.91 -19.17
CA ALA A 199 -23.51 4.33 -18.93
C ALA A 199 -23.29 4.63 -17.44
N GLY A 200 -22.35 5.53 -17.16
CA GLY A 200 -22.01 5.99 -15.81
C GLY A 200 -20.60 5.63 -15.37
N SER A 201 -20.37 5.84 -14.08
CA SER A 201 -19.10 5.56 -13.40
C SER A 201 -18.90 4.07 -13.17
N VAL A 202 -17.66 3.56 -13.27
CA VAL A 202 -17.38 2.14 -12.95
C VAL A 202 -17.48 1.90 -11.45
N VAL A 203 -16.84 2.77 -10.67
CA VAL A 203 -16.81 2.71 -9.19
C VAL A 203 -17.38 4.00 -8.61
N LEU A 204 -18.29 3.89 -7.63
CA LEU A 204 -18.87 5.03 -6.92
C LEU A 204 -18.58 4.93 -5.42
N ILE A 205 -17.95 5.98 -4.87
CA ILE A 205 -17.60 6.09 -3.45
C ILE A 205 -18.72 6.80 -2.67
N GLU A 206 -19.45 6.04 -1.85
CA GLU A 206 -20.59 6.57 -1.09
C GLU A 206 -20.18 7.48 0.07
N ALA A 207 -21.12 8.29 0.57
CA ALA A 207 -20.88 9.15 1.72
C ALA A 207 -20.49 8.33 2.96
N GLY A 208 -19.47 8.80 3.69
CA GLY A 208 -18.94 8.12 4.87
C GLY A 208 -17.99 6.96 4.57
N ALA A 209 -17.73 6.65 3.29
CA ALA A 209 -16.82 5.57 2.93
C ALA A 209 -15.34 5.96 3.12
N THR A 210 -14.54 4.97 3.50
CA THR A 210 -13.06 5.04 3.52
C THR A 210 -12.55 3.88 2.68
N VAL A 211 -12.07 4.17 1.49
CA VAL A 211 -11.80 3.17 0.45
C VAL A 211 -10.35 3.21 0.03
N SER A 212 -9.72 2.04 -0.06
CA SER A 212 -8.43 1.86 -0.73
C SER A 212 -8.62 0.94 -1.93
N LEU A 213 -8.12 1.36 -3.11
CA LEU A 213 -8.11 0.60 -4.35
C LEU A 213 -6.67 0.27 -4.69
N GLU A 214 -6.29 -1.00 -4.53
CA GLU A 214 -4.89 -1.44 -4.56
C GLU A 214 -4.71 -2.52 -5.63
N GLN A 215 -3.70 -2.37 -6.49
CA GLN A 215 -3.35 -3.38 -7.50
C GLN A 215 -4.54 -3.80 -8.39
N VAL A 216 -5.37 -2.85 -8.82
CA VAL A 216 -6.50 -3.06 -9.74
C VAL A 216 -6.36 -2.21 -10.99
N GLN A 217 -6.90 -2.69 -12.11
CA GLN A 217 -7.20 -1.86 -13.28
C GLN A 217 -8.68 -1.48 -13.30
N ILE A 218 -9.00 -0.20 -13.47
CA ILE A 218 -10.39 0.30 -13.57
C ILE A 218 -10.59 0.93 -14.95
N THR A 219 -11.59 0.45 -15.69
CA THR A 219 -11.79 0.83 -17.09
C THR A 219 -13.25 0.75 -17.55
N GLY A 220 -13.56 1.36 -18.70
CA GLY A 220 -14.86 1.23 -19.34
C GLY A 220 -15.97 2.04 -18.68
N GLY A 221 -15.65 3.19 -18.09
CA GLY A 221 -16.65 4.23 -17.84
C GLY A 221 -17.24 4.71 -19.17
N ILE A 222 -18.57 4.66 -19.31
CA ILE A 222 -19.28 5.00 -20.56
C ILE A 222 -20.06 6.30 -20.36
N PHE A 223 -19.88 7.25 -21.27
CA PHE A 223 -20.57 8.54 -21.31
C PHE A 223 -21.83 8.43 -22.15
N ASP A 224 -23.01 8.69 -21.58
CA ASP A 224 -24.28 8.64 -22.30
C ASP A 224 -24.76 9.99 -22.87
N GLY A 225 -23.94 11.02 -22.75
CA GLY A 225 -24.31 12.40 -23.09
C GLY A 225 -24.77 13.23 -21.90
N THR A 226 -24.96 12.63 -20.72
CA THR A 226 -25.29 13.33 -19.48
C THR A 226 -24.03 13.76 -18.76
N ILE A 227 -24.02 15.01 -18.28
CA ILE A 227 -22.89 15.54 -17.52
C ILE A 227 -22.68 14.67 -16.27
N GLY A 228 -21.47 14.12 -16.13
CA GLY A 228 -21.06 13.35 -14.97
C GLY A 228 -21.05 11.83 -15.15
N ASP A 229 -21.29 11.32 -16.35
CA ASP A 229 -21.08 9.89 -16.66
C ASP A 229 -19.73 9.65 -17.36
N GLY A 230 -19.33 8.38 -17.52
CA GLY A 230 -18.09 8.05 -18.24
C GLY A 230 -16.82 8.01 -17.41
N LYS A 231 -16.92 7.99 -16.08
CA LYS A 231 -15.76 8.03 -15.17
C LYS A 231 -15.30 6.62 -14.79
N GLY A 232 -14.01 6.44 -14.57
CA GLY A 232 -13.49 5.22 -13.93
C GLY A 232 -13.93 5.15 -12.47
N VAL A 233 -13.46 6.11 -11.67
CA VAL A 233 -13.81 6.24 -10.26
C VAL A 233 -14.47 7.59 -10.01
N GLU A 234 -15.60 7.57 -9.32
CA GLU A 234 -16.30 8.78 -8.91
C GLU A 234 -16.45 8.86 -7.40
N CYS A 235 -16.06 10.01 -6.86
CA CYS A 235 -16.28 10.39 -5.47
C CYS A 235 -17.17 11.65 -5.47
N PRO A 236 -18.51 11.49 -5.49
CA PRO A 236 -19.44 12.58 -5.74
C PRO A 236 -19.60 13.49 -4.52
N LEU A 237 -19.98 14.74 -4.75
CA LEU A 237 -20.25 15.70 -3.67
C LEU A 237 -21.48 15.32 -2.84
N MET A 238 -22.51 14.80 -3.50
CA MET A 238 -23.79 14.45 -2.90
C MET A 238 -23.97 12.93 -2.80
N PRO A 239 -24.56 12.42 -1.71
CA PRO A 239 -24.96 13.16 -0.51
C PRO A 239 -23.74 13.72 0.25
N LEU A 240 -23.93 14.80 1.03
CA LEU A 240 -22.83 15.37 1.81
C LEU A 240 -22.35 14.37 2.87
N GLY A 241 -21.04 14.23 3.02
CA GLY A 241 -20.41 13.39 4.04
C GLY A 241 -18.91 13.26 3.78
N PRO A 242 -18.11 12.98 4.82
CA PRO A 242 -16.68 12.75 4.65
C PRO A 242 -16.46 11.50 3.78
N ARG A 243 -15.50 11.57 2.87
CA ARG A 243 -15.06 10.45 2.04
C ARG A 243 -13.54 10.46 1.99
N VAL A 244 -12.95 9.28 2.09
CA VAL A 244 -11.51 9.08 1.92
C VAL A 244 -11.32 8.04 0.84
N LEU A 245 -10.54 8.39 -0.19
CA LEU A 245 -10.18 7.50 -1.28
C LEU A 245 -8.66 7.43 -1.38
N ARG A 246 -8.13 6.22 -1.32
CA ARG A 246 -6.72 5.94 -1.58
C ARG A 246 -6.62 5.04 -2.81
N VAL A 247 -5.72 5.36 -3.73
CA VAL A 247 -5.46 4.60 -4.95
C VAL A 247 -3.97 4.25 -4.95
N VAL A 248 -3.63 2.96 -4.93
CA VAL A 248 -2.26 2.48 -4.70
C VAL A 248 -1.89 1.43 -5.73
N ASP A 249 -0.76 1.61 -6.43
CA ASP A 249 -0.28 0.62 -7.40
C ASP A 249 -1.37 0.19 -8.42
N ALA A 250 -2.28 1.10 -8.76
CA ALA A 250 -3.46 0.84 -9.58
C ALA A 250 -3.33 1.50 -10.96
N ALA A 251 -4.12 1.03 -11.92
CA ALA A 251 -4.24 1.64 -13.24
C ALA A 251 -5.69 2.07 -13.50
N ILE A 252 -5.91 3.33 -13.85
CA ILE A 252 -7.24 3.84 -14.20
C ILE A 252 -7.19 4.37 -15.62
N SER A 253 -7.80 3.63 -16.54
CA SER A 253 -7.58 3.83 -17.97
C SER A 253 -8.79 3.60 -18.85
N ASP A 254 -8.75 4.18 -20.05
CA ASP A 254 -9.71 3.92 -21.12
C ASP A 254 -11.16 4.15 -20.66
N ASN A 255 -11.38 5.25 -19.93
CA ASN A 255 -12.71 5.75 -19.56
C ASN A 255 -13.08 6.92 -20.48
N GLU A 256 -14.34 7.00 -20.90
CA GLU A 256 -14.78 7.97 -21.91
C GLU A 256 -14.71 9.44 -21.41
N GLU A 257 -14.71 9.65 -20.10
CA GLU A 257 -14.54 10.97 -19.48
C GLU A 257 -13.31 10.99 -18.56
N HIS A 258 -13.48 10.97 -17.23
CA HIS A 258 -12.36 11.03 -16.28
C HIS A 258 -11.85 9.63 -15.92
N GLY A 259 -10.55 9.50 -15.64
CA GLY A 259 -10.06 8.34 -14.90
C GLY A 259 -10.62 8.37 -13.48
N LEU A 260 -10.25 9.40 -12.72
CA LEU A 260 -10.80 9.71 -11.39
C LEU A 260 -11.48 11.09 -11.41
N PHE A 261 -12.68 11.17 -10.85
CA PHE A 261 -13.35 12.44 -10.55
C PHE A 261 -13.72 12.49 -9.08
N ALA A 262 -13.13 13.42 -8.33
CA ALA A 262 -13.33 13.57 -6.89
C ALA A 262 -13.85 14.97 -6.54
N ASN A 263 -14.98 15.03 -5.85
CA ASN A 263 -15.61 16.27 -5.43
C ASN A 263 -16.05 16.16 -3.97
N GLY A 264 -15.27 16.72 -3.05
CA GLY A 264 -15.52 16.68 -1.61
C GLY A 264 -14.89 15.48 -0.91
N CYS A 265 -13.75 14.98 -1.41
CA CYS A 265 -13.09 13.78 -0.93
C CYS A 265 -11.63 14.05 -0.55
N THR A 266 -11.15 13.42 0.51
CA THR A 266 -9.69 13.32 0.75
C THR A 266 -9.15 12.22 -0.15
N VAL A 267 -8.14 12.56 -0.96
CA VAL A 267 -7.63 11.69 -2.03
C VAL A 267 -6.13 11.50 -1.90
N ASP A 268 -5.71 10.24 -1.81
CA ASP A 268 -4.30 9.83 -1.86
C ASP A 268 -4.07 8.98 -3.12
N LEU A 269 -3.27 9.48 -4.06
CA LEU A 269 -2.87 8.77 -5.28
C LEU A 269 -1.40 8.40 -5.17
N LEU A 270 -1.10 7.11 -5.08
CA LEU A 270 0.25 6.63 -4.78
C LEU A 270 0.66 5.58 -5.83
N ARG A 271 1.80 5.77 -6.50
CA ARG A 271 2.38 4.78 -7.43
C ARG A 271 1.40 4.27 -8.49
N SER A 272 0.47 5.13 -8.91
CA SER A 272 -0.68 4.74 -9.74
C SER A 272 -0.63 5.43 -11.10
N ARG A 273 -1.22 4.78 -12.10
CA ARG A 273 -1.24 5.23 -13.50
C ARG A 273 -2.64 5.68 -13.92
N PHE A 274 -2.73 6.81 -14.59
CA PHE A 274 -3.98 7.40 -15.08
C PHE A 274 -3.81 7.72 -16.57
N GLU A 275 -4.35 6.87 -17.44
CA GLU A 275 -4.00 6.94 -18.86
C GLU A 275 -5.17 6.76 -19.83
N ARG A 276 -5.09 7.42 -20.99
CA ARG A 276 -6.07 7.27 -22.08
C ARG A 276 -7.53 7.53 -21.65
N ASN A 277 -7.75 8.43 -20.71
CA ASN A 277 -9.09 8.87 -20.34
C ASN A 277 -9.52 10.04 -21.25
N GLY A 278 -10.79 10.10 -21.62
CA GLY A 278 -11.30 11.05 -22.62
C GLY A 278 -11.22 12.51 -22.20
N PHE A 279 -11.14 12.80 -20.90
CA PHE A 279 -11.03 14.14 -20.33
C PHE A 279 -9.80 14.28 -19.43
N ALA A 280 -9.89 14.00 -18.12
CA ALA A 280 -8.74 14.09 -17.22
C ALA A 280 -8.30 12.71 -16.73
N GLY A 281 -7.00 12.54 -16.47
CA GLY A 281 -6.50 11.38 -15.74
C GLY A 281 -7.08 11.36 -14.33
N ALA A 282 -6.89 12.45 -13.58
CA ALA A 282 -7.59 12.69 -12.33
C ALA A 282 -8.03 14.15 -12.23
N GLU A 283 -9.29 14.39 -11.86
CA GLU A 283 -9.81 15.70 -11.48
C GLU A 283 -10.24 15.69 -10.01
N ILE A 284 -9.68 16.60 -9.21
CA ILE A 284 -10.02 16.78 -7.81
C ILE A 284 -10.46 18.22 -7.57
N ASN A 285 -11.75 18.40 -7.30
CA ASN A 285 -12.38 19.71 -7.18
C ASN A 285 -12.33 20.29 -5.76
N ILE A 286 -12.63 19.47 -4.75
CA ILE A 286 -12.70 19.88 -3.35
C ILE A 286 -12.16 18.75 -2.48
N GLY A 287 -11.23 19.06 -1.59
CA GLY A 287 -10.65 18.12 -0.62
C GLY A 287 -9.16 18.28 -0.42
N ASN A 288 -8.57 17.41 0.40
CA ASN A 288 -7.12 17.30 0.54
C ASN A 288 -6.60 16.30 -0.49
N VAL A 289 -5.45 16.62 -1.09
CA VAL A 289 -4.88 15.81 -2.17
C VAL A 289 -3.42 15.51 -1.88
N ILE A 290 -3.09 14.23 -1.89
CA ILE A 290 -1.72 13.73 -1.96
C ILE A 290 -1.58 12.95 -3.26
N VAL A 291 -0.61 13.32 -4.09
CA VAL A 291 -0.20 12.58 -5.28
C VAL A 291 1.29 12.33 -5.17
N ASP A 292 1.70 11.07 -5.16
CA ASP A 292 3.09 10.68 -5.06
C ASP A 292 3.40 9.53 -6.02
N ARG A 293 4.45 9.69 -6.83
CA ARG A 293 4.91 8.66 -7.77
C ARG A 293 3.84 8.19 -8.76
N CYS A 294 2.95 9.09 -9.17
CA CYS A 294 1.91 8.77 -10.14
C CYS A 294 2.35 9.11 -11.57
N SER A 295 1.77 8.42 -12.54
CA SER A 295 1.90 8.78 -13.96
C SER A 295 0.54 9.16 -14.55
N PHE A 296 0.49 10.27 -15.27
CA PHE A 296 -0.70 10.77 -15.95
C PHE A 296 -0.38 10.97 -17.43
N SER A 297 -0.98 10.15 -18.30
CA SER A 297 -0.58 10.17 -19.71
C SER A 297 -1.66 9.96 -20.74
N SER A 298 -1.53 10.62 -21.88
CA SER A 298 -2.44 10.44 -23.02
C SER A 298 -3.91 10.70 -22.68
N ASN A 299 -4.20 11.61 -21.74
CA ASN A 299 -5.56 12.01 -21.40
C ASN A 299 -6.02 13.17 -22.28
N GLY A 300 -7.31 13.20 -22.63
CA GLY A 300 -7.85 14.07 -23.66
C GLY A 300 -7.76 15.58 -23.36
N GLN A 301 -7.77 15.96 -22.08
CA GLN A 301 -7.64 17.34 -21.63
C GLN A 301 -6.51 17.53 -20.61
N ALA A 302 -6.54 16.84 -19.47
CA ALA A 302 -5.59 17.07 -18.38
C ALA A 302 -4.96 15.76 -17.91
N GLY A 303 -3.67 15.77 -17.59
CA GLY A 303 -3.09 14.68 -16.80
C GLY A 303 -3.69 14.71 -15.40
N LEU A 304 -3.39 15.78 -14.67
CA LEU A 304 -3.92 16.05 -13.33
C LEU A 304 -4.61 17.42 -13.28
N HIS A 305 -5.87 17.46 -12.84
CA HIS A 305 -6.61 18.69 -12.60
C HIS A 305 -6.94 18.82 -11.12
N VAL A 306 -6.31 19.79 -10.44
CA VAL A 306 -6.62 20.12 -9.05
C VAL A 306 -7.23 21.51 -9.02
N ALA A 307 -8.54 21.57 -8.78
CA ALA A 307 -9.24 22.82 -8.59
C ALA A 307 -8.94 23.40 -7.18
N PRO A 308 -9.55 24.54 -6.79
CA PRO A 308 -9.30 25.16 -5.49
C PRO A 308 -9.63 24.24 -4.32
N SER A 309 -8.60 23.55 -3.82
CA SER A 309 -8.70 22.52 -2.79
C SER A 309 -8.07 22.98 -1.46
N SER A 310 -8.27 22.18 -0.40
CA SER A 310 -7.92 22.59 0.97
C SER A 310 -6.45 22.39 1.32
N ASP A 311 -5.76 21.42 0.75
CA ASP A 311 -4.29 21.28 0.81
C ASP A 311 -3.87 20.36 -0.36
N VAL A 312 -2.79 20.71 -1.04
CA VAL A 312 -2.29 19.96 -2.21
C VAL A 312 -0.83 19.60 -2.00
N THR A 313 -0.51 18.32 -2.11
CA THR A 313 0.87 17.81 -2.23
C THR A 313 0.95 16.93 -3.46
N VAL A 314 1.78 17.31 -4.43
CA VAL A 314 2.07 16.53 -5.64
C VAL A 314 3.58 16.42 -5.79
N THR A 315 4.08 15.21 -5.64
CA THR A 315 5.51 14.91 -5.62
C THR A 315 5.87 13.77 -6.54
N ASN A 316 7.11 13.79 -7.04
CA ASN A 316 7.72 12.66 -7.74
C ASN A 316 6.85 12.10 -8.85
N SER A 317 6.07 12.91 -9.58
CA SER A 317 5.07 12.39 -10.54
C SER A 317 5.39 12.75 -11.99
N LEU A 318 4.95 11.90 -12.91
CA LEU A 318 5.14 12.04 -14.35
C LEU A 318 3.83 12.49 -15.02
N MET A 319 3.88 13.52 -15.85
CA MET A 319 2.73 14.02 -16.60
C MET A 319 3.12 14.25 -18.05
N TYR A 320 2.65 13.40 -18.96
CA TYR A 320 3.10 13.45 -20.35
C TYR A 320 2.06 13.13 -21.40
N ARG A 321 2.18 13.77 -22.57
CA ARG A 321 1.31 13.51 -23.73
C ARG A 321 -0.18 13.76 -23.45
N ASN A 322 -0.50 14.66 -22.54
CA ASN A 322 -1.84 15.17 -22.31
C ASN A 322 -2.05 16.48 -23.08
N ALA A 323 -3.30 16.93 -23.26
CA ALA A 323 -3.48 18.29 -23.79
C ALA A 323 -2.93 19.35 -22.82
N THR A 324 -3.06 19.14 -21.51
CA THR A 324 -2.40 19.87 -20.42
C THR A 324 -1.80 18.87 -19.42
N GLY A 325 -0.54 19.02 -19.04
CA GLY A 325 0.12 18.13 -18.08
C GLY A 325 -0.57 18.20 -16.71
N ALA A 326 -0.60 19.41 -16.13
CA ALA A 326 -1.39 19.69 -14.94
C ALA A 326 -2.08 21.05 -14.94
N PHE A 327 -3.27 21.08 -14.35
CA PHE A 327 -3.98 22.27 -13.91
C PHE A 327 -3.91 22.36 -12.39
N LEU A 328 -3.27 23.41 -11.86
CA LEU A 328 -3.17 23.69 -10.44
C LEU A 328 -3.81 25.04 -10.13
N PHE A 329 -5.07 25.01 -9.73
CA PHE A 329 -5.78 26.17 -9.24
C PHE A 329 -5.94 26.07 -7.73
N PRO A 330 -4.87 25.94 -6.92
CA PRO A 330 -5.04 25.74 -5.50
C PRO A 330 -5.80 26.93 -4.89
N GLY A 331 -6.54 26.65 -3.83
CA GLY A 331 -7.16 27.70 -3.02
C GLY A 331 -6.11 28.55 -2.30
N THR A 332 -6.52 29.21 -1.23
CA THR A 332 -5.62 30.03 -0.38
C THR A 332 -4.68 29.21 0.52
N ASN A 333 -4.61 27.89 0.33
CA ASN A 333 -3.98 26.96 1.26
C ASN A 333 -2.59 26.51 0.80
N SER A 334 -1.96 25.61 1.55
CA SER A 334 -0.63 25.10 1.25
C SER A 334 -0.64 24.28 -0.04
N THR A 335 0.30 24.57 -0.94
CA THR A 335 0.51 23.80 -2.17
C THR A 335 1.98 23.43 -2.26
N ILE A 336 2.25 22.14 -2.20
CA ILE A 336 3.54 21.54 -2.52
C ILE A 336 3.38 20.89 -3.89
N PHE A 337 4.15 21.36 -4.86
CA PHE A 337 4.24 20.76 -6.19
C PHE A 337 5.72 20.69 -6.56
N ASP A 338 6.37 19.60 -6.15
CA ASP A 338 7.83 19.51 -6.07
C ASP A 338 8.33 18.24 -6.76
N PHE A 339 9.47 18.30 -7.45
CA PHE A 339 10.08 17.14 -8.13
C PHE A 339 9.13 16.39 -9.06
N ASN A 340 8.42 17.08 -9.97
CA ASN A 340 7.61 16.42 -11.00
C ASN A 340 8.27 16.57 -12.39
N THR A 341 8.03 15.61 -13.28
CA THR A 341 8.44 15.70 -14.69
C THR A 341 7.22 15.87 -15.59
N ILE A 342 7.16 17.00 -16.29
CA ILE A 342 6.03 17.40 -17.14
C ILE A 342 6.54 17.61 -18.56
N VAL A 343 6.23 16.65 -19.44
CA VAL A 343 6.89 16.55 -20.75
C VAL A 343 5.94 16.15 -21.87
N ASP A 344 6.11 16.67 -23.08
CA ASP A 344 5.31 16.27 -24.26
C ASP A 344 3.82 16.59 -24.20
N ASN A 345 3.39 17.59 -23.45
CA ASN A 345 1.98 18.01 -23.38
C ASN A 345 1.70 19.21 -24.30
N GLY A 346 0.43 19.45 -24.64
CA GLY A 346 0.06 20.70 -25.33
C GLY A 346 0.35 21.94 -24.47
N VAL A 347 0.02 21.86 -23.19
CA VAL A 347 0.39 22.82 -22.14
C VAL A 347 1.12 22.03 -21.05
N GLY A 348 2.30 22.48 -20.61
CA GLY A 348 3.03 21.79 -19.54
C GLY A 348 2.26 21.87 -18.21
N LEU A 349 2.41 23.01 -17.54
CA LEU A 349 1.73 23.32 -16.29
C LEU A 349 0.90 24.60 -16.47
N ASP A 350 -0.38 24.56 -16.11
CA ASP A 350 -1.20 25.75 -15.94
C ASP A 350 -1.51 25.92 -14.44
N CYS A 351 -1.22 27.11 -13.92
CA CYS A 351 -1.35 27.38 -12.49
C CYS A 351 -1.71 28.84 -12.22
N ALA A 352 -2.37 29.07 -11.08
CA ALA A 352 -2.79 30.41 -10.66
C ALA A 352 -1.81 31.09 -9.71
N SER A 353 -1.52 30.49 -8.54
CA SER A 353 -0.66 31.10 -7.50
C SER A 353 0.32 30.14 -6.85
N ALA A 354 0.44 28.93 -7.38
CA ALA A 354 1.37 27.92 -6.88
C ALA A 354 2.83 28.36 -7.10
N GLN A 355 3.73 27.82 -6.27
CA GLN A 355 5.19 27.98 -6.39
C GLN A 355 5.84 26.61 -6.67
N PRO A 356 5.55 25.99 -7.83
CA PRO A 356 6.07 24.67 -8.17
C PRO A 356 7.61 24.66 -8.20
N ALA A 357 8.24 23.89 -7.31
CA ALA A 357 9.69 23.85 -7.13
C ALA A 357 10.33 22.59 -7.73
N ASN A 358 11.61 22.68 -8.12
CA ASN A 358 12.43 21.53 -8.56
C ASN A 358 11.75 20.64 -9.63
N ASN A 359 10.90 21.19 -10.48
CA ASN A 359 10.19 20.45 -11.51
C ASN A 359 10.98 20.47 -12.83
N LEU A 360 10.86 19.40 -13.59
CA LEU A 360 11.40 19.30 -14.94
C LEU A 360 10.26 19.48 -15.95
N ILE A 361 10.20 20.64 -16.61
CA ILE A 361 9.13 20.99 -17.55
C ILE A 361 9.71 21.14 -18.95
N ALA A 362 9.48 20.16 -19.83
CA ALA A 362 10.18 20.11 -21.12
C ALA A 362 9.31 19.74 -22.32
N ARG A 363 9.67 20.22 -23.52
CA ARG A 363 9.04 19.81 -24.81
C ARG A 363 7.50 19.86 -24.83
N ASN A 364 6.90 20.83 -24.14
CA ASN A 364 5.45 21.08 -24.21
C ASN A 364 5.15 22.09 -25.35
N ASP A 365 4.00 22.05 -26.04
CA ASP A 365 3.77 22.96 -27.19
C ASP A 365 3.77 24.44 -26.76
N THR A 366 3.07 24.71 -25.66
CA THR A 366 3.11 25.98 -24.93
C THR A 366 3.93 25.81 -23.66
N ASN A 367 4.47 26.92 -23.12
CA ASN A 367 5.29 26.96 -21.90
C ASN A 367 6.77 26.55 -22.06
N THR A 368 7.31 26.59 -23.27
CA THR A 368 8.72 26.23 -23.57
C THR A 368 9.74 27.36 -23.48
N THR A 369 9.31 28.60 -23.28
CA THR A 369 10.16 29.80 -23.26
C THR A 369 10.34 30.43 -21.87
N GLY A 370 10.09 29.68 -20.80
CA GLY A 370 10.28 30.15 -19.42
C GLY A 370 9.04 30.76 -18.75
N THR A 371 7.89 30.78 -19.43
CA THR A 371 6.59 31.06 -18.82
C THR A 371 5.81 29.76 -18.77
N ALA A 372 6.13 28.88 -17.82
CA ALA A 372 5.21 27.79 -17.48
C ALA A 372 4.08 28.35 -16.62
N GLY A 373 2.85 28.23 -17.08
CA GLY A 373 1.67 28.74 -16.39
C GLY A 373 1.35 30.20 -16.69
N GLY A 374 0.19 30.64 -16.20
CA GLY A 374 -0.19 32.05 -16.21
C GLY A 374 0.90 32.94 -15.59
N PRO A 375 0.88 34.26 -15.84
CA PRO A 375 1.91 35.22 -15.39
C PRO A 375 2.15 35.29 -13.87
N ALA A 376 1.44 34.48 -13.08
CA ALA A 376 1.47 34.44 -11.62
C ALA A 376 2.20 33.22 -11.06
N CYS A 377 2.69 32.28 -11.90
CA CYS A 377 3.49 31.15 -11.43
C CYS A 377 4.99 31.43 -11.45
N THR A 378 5.64 30.89 -10.44
CA THR A 378 7.06 31.05 -10.15
C THR A 378 7.62 29.66 -9.92
N HIS A 379 8.77 29.37 -10.53
CA HIS A 379 9.31 28.00 -10.64
C HIS A 379 10.69 27.88 -10.01
N PRO A 380 10.83 28.03 -8.68
CA PRO A 380 12.13 28.02 -8.03
C PRO A 380 12.83 26.66 -8.20
N GLY A 381 14.07 26.67 -8.68
CA GLY A 381 14.86 25.44 -8.86
C GLY A 381 14.38 24.52 -9.98
N SER A 382 13.35 24.90 -10.75
CA SER A 382 12.82 24.10 -11.85
C SER A 382 13.61 24.33 -13.14
N LEU A 383 13.71 23.30 -13.97
CA LEU A 383 14.29 23.37 -15.32
C LEU A 383 13.17 23.41 -16.35
N ILE A 384 13.07 24.52 -17.09
CA ILE A 384 12.04 24.74 -18.12
C ILE A 384 12.71 24.92 -19.49
N THR A 385 12.46 24.03 -20.46
CA THR A 385 13.12 24.07 -21.76
C THR A 385 12.31 23.43 -22.90
N ALA A 386 12.44 23.95 -24.12
CA ALA A 386 11.95 23.27 -25.32
C ALA A 386 12.86 22.10 -25.74
N ASP A 387 14.15 22.25 -25.50
CA ASP A 387 15.19 21.32 -25.93
C ASP A 387 15.47 20.31 -24.83
N ILE A 388 15.19 19.04 -25.13
CA ILE A 388 15.44 17.91 -24.23
C ILE A 388 16.82 17.27 -24.42
N ALA A 389 17.59 17.67 -25.44
CA ALA A 389 18.92 17.10 -25.67
C ALA A 389 19.86 17.28 -24.47
N PRO A 390 19.86 18.42 -23.73
CA PRO A 390 20.64 18.59 -22.50
C PRO A 390 20.10 17.79 -21.31
N ILE A 391 18.79 17.50 -21.29
CA ILE A 391 18.14 16.72 -20.22
C ILE A 391 18.53 15.24 -20.31
N LYS A 392 18.77 14.73 -21.54
CA LYS A 392 19.22 13.35 -21.78
C LYS A 392 18.32 12.28 -21.14
N PHE A 393 17.03 12.31 -21.46
CA PHE A 393 16.15 11.18 -21.17
C PHE A 393 16.63 9.89 -21.86
N LYS A 394 16.42 8.73 -21.24
CA LYS A 394 16.84 7.43 -21.78
C LYS A 394 16.14 7.06 -23.10
N SER A 395 14.80 7.18 -23.17
CA SER A 395 14.01 6.87 -24.38
C SER A 395 12.69 7.65 -24.43
N PRO A 396 12.74 8.99 -24.62
CA PRO A 396 11.53 9.83 -24.57
C PRO A 396 10.65 9.73 -25.83
N ASP A 397 11.13 9.07 -26.89
CA ASP A 397 10.53 9.08 -28.23
C ASP A 397 9.96 7.74 -28.70
N VAL A 398 10.18 6.67 -27.94
CA VAL A 398 9.79 5.31 -28.31
C VAL A 398 9.04 4.68 -27.14
N GLU A 399 7.87 4.08 -27.41
CA GLU A 399 7.14 3.32 -26.38
C GLU A 399 7.85 1.99 -26.04
N PRO A 400 7.91 1.58 -24.76
CA PRO A 400 7.48 2.35 -23.58
C PRO A 400 8.37 3.58 -23.35
N PHE A 401 7.77 4.74 -23.16
CA PHE A 401 8.52 5.99 -22.96
C PHE A 401 9.30 5.92 -21.65
N ASP A 402 10.56 6.33 -21.70
CA ASP A 402 11.47 6.32 -20.56
C ASP A 402 12.04 7.73 -20.34
N TYR A 403 11.54 8.37 -19.29
CA TYR A 403 11.92 9.72 -18.88
C TYR A 403 12.93 9.73 -17.71
N HIS A 404 13.58 8.60 -17.40
CA HIS A 404 14.70 8.59 -16.45
C HIS A 404 15.87 9.39 -17.01
N LEU A 405 16.66 9.97 -16.11
CA LEU A 405 17.82 10.77 -16.48
C LEU A 405 19.01 9.87 -16.88
N SER A 406 19.77 10.30 -17.89
CA SER A 406 21.02 9.65 -18.29
C SER A 406 22.25 10.49 -17.92
N ALA A 407 23.41 9.84 -17.87
CA ALA A 407 24.67 10.46 -17.48
C ALA A 407 24.97 11.80 -18.18
N GLY A 408 25.29 12.80 -17.37
CA GLY A 408 25.61 14.17 -17.78
C GLY A 408 24.39 14.97 -18.24
N SER A 409 23.19 14.62 -17.77
CA SER A 409 22.01 15.48 -17.84
C SER A 409 22.26 16.79 -17.10
N THR A 410 21.68 17.89 -17.61
CA THR A 410 21.69 19.18 -16.89
C THR A 410 20.76 19.21 -15.68
N ALA A 411 19.89 18.22 -15.52
CA ALA A 411 18.98 18.11 -14.37
C ALA A 411 19.65 17.44 -13.15
N ILE A 412 20.79 16.78 -13.35
CA ILE A 412 21.52 16.07 -12.28
C ILE A 412 22.18 17.06 -11.31
N ASP A 413 22.04 16.80 -10.01
CA ASP A 413 22.57 17.59 -8.89
C ASP A 413 22.15 19.08 -8.92
N ALA A 414 21.04 19.40 -9.59
CA ALA A 414 20.66 20.77 -9.91
C ALA A 414 19.48 21.32 -9.09
N ALA A 415 18.81 20.49 -8.29
CA ALA A 415 17.66 20.92 -7.50
C ALA A 415 18.08 21.79 -6.30
N LEU A 416 17.14 22.61 -5.82
CA LEU A 416 17.25 23.30 -4.55
C LEU A 416 17.02 22.34 -3.37
N ASP A 417 17.41 22.77 -2.17
CA ASP A 417 17.16 22.01 -0.94
C ASP A 417 15.67 21.69 -0.77
N SER A 418 15.37 20.42 -0.49
CA SER A 418 14.04 19.92 -0.17
C SER A 418 14.14 18.83 0.89
N SER A 419 13.03 18.55 1.58
CA SER A 419 12.95 17.46 2.56
C SER A 419 12.52 16.13 1.97
N LEU A 420 12.17 16.08 0.67
CA LEU A 420 11.82 14.82 0.02
C LEU A 420 13.02 13.87 0.00
N ASP A 421 12.74 12.61 0.31
CA ASP A 421 13.72 11.56 0.58
C ASP A 421 13.67 10.40 -0.42
N HIS A 422 12.76 10.46 -1.41
CA HIS A 422 12.64 9.45 -2.46
C HIS A 422 12.22 10.06 -3.80
N ASP A 423 12.43 9.31 -4.89
CA ASP A 423 12.09 9.67 -6.28
C ASP A 423 10.90 8.87 -6.84
N PHE A 424 10.72 8.84 -8.17
CA PHE A 424 9.62 8.17 -8.87
C PHE A 424 9.59 6.66 -8.62
N ASP A 425 10.75 6.01 -8.65
CA ASP A 425 10.89 4.57 -8.43
C ASP A 425 10.94 4.20 -6.95
N GLY A 426 11.04 5.21 -6.07
CA GLY A 426 11.13 5.05 -4.62
C GLY A 426 12.57 4.87 -4.13
N GLU A 427 13.55 5.25 -4.95
CA GLU A 427 14.96 5.23 -4.62
C GLU A 427 15.32 6.47 -3.77
N PRO A 428 16.30 6.38 -2.85
CA PRO A 428 16.60 7.48 -1.94
C PRO A 428 17.10 8.75 -2.63
N ARG A 429 16.66 9.92 -2.12
CA ARG A 429 17.16 11.24 -2.53
C ARG A 429 18.03 11.91 -1.46
N PRO A 430 19.19 12.51 -1.83
CA PRO A 430 19.84 12.45 -3.15
C PRO A 430 20.53 11.09 -3.39
N SER A 431 20.64 10.69 -4.67
CA SER A 431 21.47 9.53 -5.06
C SER A 431 22.96 9.90 -5.16
N ALA A 432 23.25 11.18 -5.42
CA ALA A 432 24.57 11.73 -5.67
C ALA A 432 24.93 12.89 -4.71
N ALA A 433 25.53 13.98 -5.23
CA ALA A 433 26.03 15.08 -4.41
C ALA A 433 24.93 16.04 -3.96
N SER A 434 23.88 16.17 -4.76
CA SER A 434 22.67 16.94 -4.54
C SER A 434 21.48 16.19 -5.15
N ARG A 435 20.27 16.74 -5.01
CA ARG A 435 19.06 16.18 -5.63
C ARG A 435 18.97 16.58 -7.10
N ASP A 436 18.34 15.72 -7.87
CA ASP A 436 18.07 15.95 -9.29
C ASP A 436 16.75 16.70 -9.50
N ILE A 437 16.68 17.57 -10.51
CA ILE A 437 15.43 18.23 -10.90
C ILE A 437 14.51 17.24 -11.62
N GLY A 438 13.23 17.19 -11.22
CA GLY A 438 12.23 16.32 -11.82
C GLY A 438 11.92 15.09 -10.96
N ALA A 439 11.07 14.21 -11.49
CA ALA A 439 10.51 13.08 -10.74
C ALA A 439 11.50 11.98 -10.37
N ASP A 440 12.64 11.90 -11.05
CA ASP A 440 13.58 10.79 -10.97
C ASP A 440 14.99 11.25 -10.54
N GLU A 441 15.76 10.40 -9.85
CA GLU A 441 17.22 10.60 -9.67
C GLU A 441 18.00 9.79 -10.70
N ALA A 442 19.16 10.30 -11.13
CA ALA A 442 20.06 9.56 -11.98
C ALA A 442 20.83 8.50 -11.16
N HIS A 443 21.02 7.33 -11.77
CA HIS A 443 21.74 6.18 -11.20
C HIS A 443 22.88 5.67 -12.09
#